data_AF-A0A2R6XCF9-F1
#
_entry.id   AF-A0A2R6XCF9-F1
#
_cell.length_a   1.000
_cell.length_b   1.000
_cell.length_c   1.000
_cell.angle_alpha   90.00
_cell.angle_beta   90.00
_cell.angle_gamma   90.00
#
_symmetry.space_group_name_H-M   'P 1'
#
loop_
_entity.id
_entity.type
_entity.pdbx_description
1 polymer ?
#
loop_
_entity_poly.entity_id
_entity_poly.type
_entity_poly.pdbx_seq_one_letter_code
_entity_poly.pdbx_strand_id
1 'polypeptide(L)'
;MAGDGSEVVSSSARVEVEASGITEYSTPELKNENTVQDEAKVYEDRVRVEGCGVEAMALVGSSSSFQDPESTYVWYGSYASNMWSARFMCYIEGGQVEGMARACGGGRNRTPPVASRWLRVPHKLIFGHEWSSFWGSGGVAFLDPISHGGSPDTLMRIYKITLQQFCDVLAQENRRDPNDSTVNSHSTVDWNFIDRLRRDEIASHRTFDFFPGSWYGTLKYLRDEDGLPILTFTCSIADMRRFSEGQLPVCAPSKSYSHVIIRGLLEHGLSEEEATAYVKAHSPPYDRVSVMNHM
;
A
#
# COMPACT_ATOMS: atom_id res chain seq x y z
N MET A 1 -10.07 -37.77 -64.38
CA MET A 1 -9.84 -37.42 -62.96
C MET A 1 -8.44 -36.82 -62.90
N ALA A 2 -8.20 -35.55 -63.21
CA ALA A 2 -8.69 -34.28 -62.64
C ALA A 2 -8.33 -34.16 -61.15
N GLY A 3 -7.45 -33.20 -60.82
CA GLY A 3 -6.85 -32.91 -59.52
C GLY A 3 -5.38 -32.53 -59.71
N ASP A 4 -5.07 -31.45 -60.41
CA ASP A 4 -5.03 -30.05 -59.94
C ASP A 4 -3.96 -29.84 -58.85
N GLY A 5 -2.81 -29.33 -59.28
CA GLY A 5 -1.71 -28.90 -58.45
C GLY A 5 -1.80 -27.39 -58.26
N SER A 6 -1.80 -26.96 -57.01
CA SER A 6 -1.71 -25.54 -56.66
C SER A 6 -0.38 -25.28 -55.94
N GLU A 7 0.44 -24.46 -56.59
CA GLU A 7 1.68 -23.88 -56.09
C GLU A 7 1.41 -22.94 -54.92
N VAL A 8 2.23 -23.06 -53.88
CA VAL A 8 2.25 -22.18 -52.71
C VAL A 8 3.03 -20.92 -53.06
N VAL A 9 2.33 -19.80 -53.24
CA VAL A 9 2.92 -18.47 -53.38
C VAL A 9 3.30 -17.93 -52.00
N SER A 10 4.60 -17.83 -51.75
CA SER A 10 5.21 -17.13 -50.62
C SER A 10 5.15 -15.62 -50.87
N SER A 11 4.34 -14.86 -50.11
CA SER A 11 4.43 -13.40 -50.05
C SER A 11 5.04 -12.96 -48.70
N SER A 12 6.29 -12.52 -48.79
CA SER A 12 7.03 -11.86 -47.71
C SER A 12 6.71 -10.37 -47.77
N ALA A 13 5.79 -9.89 -46.94
CA ALA A 13 5.59 -8.47 -46.70
C ALA A 13 6.61 -7.98 -45.65
N ARG A 14 7.66 -7.30 -46.11
CA ARG A 14 8.56 -6.51 -45.27
C ARG A 14 7.87 -5.18 -44.96
N VAL A 15 7.68 -4.89 -43.67
CA VAL A 15 7.31 -3.55 -43.19
C VAL A 15 8.62 -2.79 -42.99
N GLU A 16 8.84 -1.77 -43.82
CA GLU A 16 9.94 -0.82 -43.69
C GLU A 16 9.66 0.13 -42.52
N VAL A 17 10.66 0.27 -41.66
CA VAL A 17 10.69 1.21 -40.54
C VAL A 17 11.34 2.50 -41.05
N GLU A 18 10.53 3.54 -41.28
CA GLU A 18 11.06 4.89 -41.52
C GLU A 18 11.45 5.52 -40.18
N ALA A 19 12.77 5.58 -39.94
CA ALA A 19 13.37 6.38 -38.90
C ALA A 19 13.42 7.85 -39.36
N SER A 20 12.63 8.72 -38.71
CA SER A 20 12.68 10.17 -38.93
C SER A 20 13.38 10.86 -37.77
N GLY A 21 14.54 11.44 -38.09
CA GLY A 21 14.99 12.76 -37.62
C GLY A 21 15.21 12.96 -36.13
N ILE A 22 16.42 12.62 -35.68
CA ILE A 22 17.02 13.19 -34.46
C ILE A 22 17.45 14.62 -34.80
N THR A 23 16.85 15.63 -34.16
CA THR A 23 17.40 16.99 -34.13
C THR A 23 18.26 17.16 -32.89
N GLU A 24 19.57 17.26 -33.13
CA GLU A 24 20.59 17.67 -32.17
C GLU A 24 20.29 19.11 -31.71
N TYR A 25 20.18 19.32 -30.39
CA TYR A 25 20.30 20.64 -29.80
C TYR A 25 21.69 20.78 -29.18
N SER A 26 22.49 21.63 -29.82
CA SER A 26 23.83 22.02 -29.40
C SER A 26 23.87 22.64 -28.00
N THR A 27 24.78 22.13 -27.19
CA THR A 27 25.31 22.79 -25.99
C THR A 27 26.27 23.92 -26.37
N PRO A 28 26.18 25.10 -25.74
CA PRO A 28 27.32 26.03 -25.69
C PRO A 28 28.05 25.90 -24.36
N GLU A 29 29.37 25.72 -24.45
CA GLU A 29 30.33 25.74 -23.36
C GLU A 29 30.48 27.12 -22.70
N LEU A 30 30.89 27.04 -21.43
CA LEU A 30 31.18 28.11 -20.47
C LEU A 30 32.29 29.09 -20.91
N LYS A 31 32.10 30.37 -20.56
CA LYS A 31 33.19 31.30 -20.18
C LYS A 31 32.79 32.23 -19.03
N ASN A 32 33.45 31.99 -17.90
CA ASN A 32 34.04 32.90 -16.90
C ASN A 32 33.39 34.23 -16.48
N GLU A 33 33.36 34.37 -15.14
CA GLU A 33 33.92 35.45 -14.29
C GLU A 33 32.96 36.27 -13.38
N ASN A 34 33.15 36.02 -12.08
CA ASN A 34 32.91 36.81 -10.86
C ASN A 34 32.36 38.24 -10.99
N THR A 35 31.25 38.55 -10.29
CA THR A 35 31.13 39.74 -9.41
C THR A 35 29.87 39.68 -8.49
N VAL A 36 30.11 39.70 -7.17
CA VAL A 36 29.50 40.58 -6.14
C VAL A 36 27.97 40.58 -5.84
N GLN A 37 27.67 40.16 -4.59
CA GLN A 37 26.78 40.72 -3.54
C GLN A 37 25.29 41.09 -3.75
N ASP A 38 24.56 40.89 -2.64
CA ASP A 38 23.23 41.40 -2.24
C ASP A 38 22.02 40.81 -2.99
N GLU A 39 20.92 40.39 -2.35
CA GLU A 39 20.12 41.13 -1.36
C GLU A 39 19.35 40.18 -0.41
N ALA A 40 19.41 40.48 0.89
CA ALA A 40 18.42 40.06 1.89
C ALA A 40 17.76 41.32 2.48
N LYS A 41 16.45 41.48 2.28
CA LYS A 41 15.57 42.46 2.96
C LYS A 41 14.45 41.64 3.61
N VAL A 42 14.37 41.46 4.93
CA VAL A 42 14.07 42.43 6.01
C VAL A 42 12.82 43.25 5.72
N TYR A 43 11.70 42.84 6.33
CA TYR A 43 10.58 43.69 6.71
C TYR A 43 10.03 43.19 8.06
N GLU A 44 10.54 43.77 9.15
CA GLU A 44 9.84 43.83 10.44
C GLU A 44 9.13 45.17 10.48
N ASP A 45 7.81 45.17 10.69
CA ASP A 45 7.05 46.39 10.92
C ASP A 45 6.49 46.44 12.34
N ARG A 46 6.61 47.64 12.92
CA ARG A 46 6.55 47.94 14.35
C ARG A 46 5.11 48.20 14.80
N VAL A 47 4.69 47.58 15.91
CA VAL A 47 3.45 47.94 16.61
C VAL A 47 3.73 49.03 17.64
N ARG A 48 3.09 50.20 17.48
CA ARG A 48 2.90 51.23 18.51
C ARG A 48 1.51 51.04 19.14
N VAL A 49 1.45 51.14 20.46
CA VAL A 49 0.23 51.09 21.28
C VAL A 49 -0.09 52.49 21.79
N GLU A 50 -1.30 53.01 21.54
CA GLU A 50 -2.00 53.98 22.40
C GLU A 50 -3.54 53.90 22.21
N GLY A 51 -4.28 53.64 23.30
CA GLY A 51 -5.41 54.46 23.79
C GLY A 51 -6.83 54.45 23.16
N CYS A 52 -7.79 53.91 23.94
CA CYS A 52 -9.17 54.40 24.21
C CYS A 52 -10.37 54.10 23.26
N GLY A 53 -11.13 53.04 23.61
CA GLY A 53 -12.60 53.01 23.84
C GLY A 53 -13.61 53.09 22.66
N VAL A 54 -14.37 52.00 22.42
CA VAL A 54 -15.85 51.87 22.48
C VAL A 54 -16.30 50.44 22.12
N GLU A 55 -17.40 49.97 22.70
CA GLU A 55 -17.95 48.60 22.63
C GLU A 55 -18.43 48.15 21.23
N ALA A 56 -18.26 46.86 20.93
CA ALA A 56 -19.15 46.10 20.07
C ALA A 56 -19.23 44.63 20.53
N MET A 57 -20.45 44.18 20.81
CA MET A 57 -20.81 42.83 21.20
C MET A 57 -20.72 41.84 20.03
N ALA A 58 -20.32 40.60 20.37
CA ALA A 58 -20.56 39.33 19.70
C ALA A 58 -19.89 39.07 18.33
N LEU A 59 -19.10 37.99 18.27
CA LEU A 59 -19.48 36.76 17.54
C LEU A 59 -18.51 35.63 17.89
N VAL A 60 -19.08 34.50 18.30
CA VAL A 60 -18.42 33.20 18.42
C VAL A 60 -17.90 32.79 17.04
N GLY A 61 -16.63 32.40 16.93
CA GLY A 61 -16.06 31.99 15.66
C GLY A 61 -14.77 31.19 15.82
N SER A 62 -14.94 29.88 16.05
CA SER A 62 -14.02 28.79 15.72
C SER A 62 -12.55 28.94 16.14
N SER A 63 -12.20 28.29 17.27
CA SER A 63 -10.82 27.82 17.45
C SER A 63 -10.54 26.76 16.38
N SER A 64 -10.00 27.19 15.24
CA SER A 64 -9.24 26.32 14.35
C SER A 64 -7.98 25.88 15.08
N SER A 65 -8.11 24.88 15.95
CA SER A 65 -6.97 24.11 16.42
C SER A 65 -6.40 23.44 15.18
N PHE A 66 -5.20 23.84 14.76
CA PHE A 66 -4.41 23.05 13.84
C PHE A 66 -4.29 21.64 14.46
N GLN A 67 -5.07 20.68 13.97
CA GLN A 67 -4.89 19.29 14.32
C GLN A 67 -3.53 18.88 13.79
N ASP A 68 -2.71 18.31 14.65
CA ASP A 68 -1.47 17.67 14.21
C ASP A 68 -1.84 16.63 13.14
N PRO A 69 -1.35 16.75 11.89
CA PRO A 69 -1.66 15.79 10.84
C PRO A 69 -1.32 14.34 11.24
N GLU A 70 -0.37 14.11 12.14
CA GLU A 70 -0.06 12.77 12.67
C GLU A 70 -1.20 12.21 13.55
N SER A 71 -1.98 13.08 14.19
CA SER A 71 -3.10 12.74 15.10
C SER A 71 -4.44 12.50 14.38
N THR A 72 -4.53 12.83 13.10
CA THR A 72 -5.74 12.59 12.31
C THR A 72 -5.88 11.09 12.01
N TYR A 73 -7.12 10.61 11.99
CA TYR A 73 -7.44 9.20 11.82
C TYR A 73 -7.53 8.79 10.35
N VAL A 74 -7.07 7.57 10.06
CA VAL A 74 -7.35 6.83 8.82
C VAL A 74 -8.02 5.50 9.16
N TRP A 75 -8.61 4.85 8.16
CA TRP A 75 -8.98 3.43 8.27
C TRP A 75 -7.85 2.58 7.69
N TYR A 76 -7.19 1.77 8.51
CA TYR A 76 -6.28 0.73 8.02
C TYR A 76 -7.07 -0.52 7.63
N GLY A 77 -7.02 -0.93 6.37
CA GLY A 77 -7.65 -2.14 5.86
C GLY A 77 -6.73 -3.35 5.83
N SER A 78 -7.06 -4.36 6.62
CA SER A 78 -6.38 -5.67 6.64
C SER A 78 -7.21 -6.75 5.95
N TYR A 79 -6.60 -7.46 5.01
CA TYR A 79 -7.20 -8.54 4.23
C TYR A 79 -6.70 -9.95 4.61
N ALA A 80 -5.87 -10.08 5.66
CA ALA A 80 -5.26 -11.35 6.06
C ALA A 80 -5.01 -11.43 7.56
N SER A 81 -3.78 -11.74 8.02
CA SER A 81 -3.51 -12.05 9.43
C SER A 81 -3.91 -10.96 10.43
N ASN A 82 -3.79 -9.68 10.06
CA ASN A 82 -4.23 -8.57 10.89
C ASN A 82 -5.77 -8.45 10.97
N MET A 83 -6.56 -9.28 10.28
CA MET A 83 -8.01 -9.37 10.50
C MET A 83 -8.32 -9.93 11.90
N TRP A 84 -7.43 -10.77 12.42
CA TRP A 84 -7.49 -11.19 13.81
C TRP A 84 -7.01 -10.06 14.72
N SER A 85 -7.88 -9.58 15.61
CA SER A 85 -7.61 -8.43 16.47
C SER A 85 -6.33 -8.61 17.28
N ALA A 86 -6.13 -9.78 17.91
CA ALA A 86 -4.94 -10.06 18.71
C ALA A 86 -3.64 -9.98 17.89
N ARG A 87 -3.66 -10.45 16.64
CA ARG A 87 -2.49 -10.34 15.75
C ARG A 87 -2.20 -8.88 15.38
N PHE A 88 -3.24 -8.10 15.10
CA PHE A 88 -3.06 -6.68 14.79
C PHE A 88 -2.54 -5.88 15.99
N MET A 89 -3.03 -6.18 17.19
CA MET A 89 -2.54 -5.55 18.42
C MET A 89 -1.05 -5.78 18.66
N CYS A 90 -0.44 -6.87 18.17
CA CYS A 90 1.02 -7.02 18.23
C CYS A 90 1.77 -5.90 17.49
N TYR A 91 1.24 -5.35 16.39
CA TYR A 91 1.86 -4.19 15.73
C TYR A 91 1.72 -2.89 16.53
N ILE A 92 0.65 -2.77 17.32
CA ILE A 92 0.36 -1.58 18.12
C ILE A 92 1.12 -1.63 19.45
N GLU A 93 0.97 -2.70 20.23
CA GLU A 93 1.50 -2.82 21.59
C GLU A 93 2.87 -3.51 21.65
N GLY A 94 3.23 -4.24 20.58
CA GLY A 94 4.35 -5.18 20.56
C GLY A 94 3.92 -6.61 20.91
N GLY A 95 4.85 -7.55 20.79
CA GLY A 95 4.62 -8.95 21.15
C GLY A 95 4.34 -9.85 19.96
N GLN A 96 3.71 -11.00 20.23
CA GLN A 96 3.63 -12.10 19.27
C GLN A 96 2.42 -12.99 19.58
N VAL A 97 1.73 -13.48 18.54
CA VAL A 97 0.72 -14.54 18.69
C VAL A 97 1.33 -15.91 18.35
N GLU A 98 0.65 -16.97 18.78
CA GLU A 98 1.04 -18.34 18.45
C GLU A 98 1.21 -18.53 16.93
N GLY A 99 2.26 -19.25 16.54
CA GLY A 99 2.55 -19.57 15.13
C GLY A 99 3.38 -18.53 14.38
N MET A 100 3.57 -17.33 14.93
CA MET A 100 4.57 -16.38 14.41
C MET A 100 5.99 -16.88 14.75
N ALA A 101 6.97 -16.54 13.92
CA ALA A 101 8.38 -16.83 14.14
C ALA A 101 9.16 -15.68 14.83
N ARG A 102 8.59 -14.47 14.86
CA ARG A 102 9.24 -13.27 15.40
C ARG A 102 8.22 -12.36 16.08
N ALA A 103 8.62 -11.70 17.16
CA ALA A 103 7.81 -10.67 17.81
C ALA A 103 7.82 -9.33 17.05
N CYS A 104 6.70 -8.62 17.09
CA CYS A 104 6.58 -7.23 16.66
C CYS A 104 7.15 -6.29 17.74
N GLY A 105 7.76 -5.18 17.31
CA GLY A 105 8.34 -4.17 18.22
C GLY A 105 7.28 -3.28 18.87
N GLY A 106 6.10 -3.18 18.25
CA GLY A 106 5.05 -2.25 18.65
C GLY A 106 5.23 -0.87 18.02
N GLY A 107 4.17 -0.07 18.08
CA GLY A 107 4.17 1.30 17.57
C GLY A 107 4.70 2.32 18.58
N ARG A 108 4.94 3.53 18.09
CA ARG A 108 5.23 4.73 18.88
C ARG A 108 4.00 5.12 19.70
N ASN A 109 2.83 5.08 19.07
CA ASN A 109 1.54 5.19 19.74
C ASN A 109 0.89 3.80 19.93
N ARG A 110 0.81 3.37 21.19
CA ARG A 110 0.29 2.05 21.58
C ARG A 110 -1.20 2.03 21.96
N THR A 111 -1.93 3.13 21.77
CA THR A 111 -3.38 3.13 22.06
C THR A 111 -4.13 2.20 21.11
N PRO A 112 -5.15 1.45 21.57
CA PRO A 112 -5.90 0.56 20.71
C PRO A 112 -6.66 1.34 19.62
N PRO A 113 -7.05 0.68 18.51
CA PRO A 113 -7.91 1.28 17.50
C PRO A 113 -9.21 1.79 18.11
N VAL A 114 -9.65 2.99 17.73
CA VAL A 114 -10.84 3.62 18.31
C VAL A 114 -12.15 3.03 17.75
N ALA A 115 -12.06 2.30 16.65
CA ALA A 115 -13.15 1.53 16.06
C ALA A 115 -12.61 0.43 15.14
N SER A 116 -13.41 -0.60 14.88
CA SER A 116 -13.16 -1.57 13.81
C SER A 116 -14.46 -1.98 13.12
N ARG A 117 -14.39 -2.31 11.83
CA ARG A 117 -15.54 -2.78 11.04
C ARG A 117 -15.10 -3.80 10.00
N TRP A 118 -16.07 -4.53 9.47
CA TRP A 118 -15.86 -5.46 8.36
C TRP A 118 -16.47 -4.90 7.09
N LEU A 119 -15.76 -5.07 5.98
CA LEU A 119 -16.24 -4.71 4.65
C LEU A 119 -15.67 -5.65 3.61
N ARG A 120 -16.11 -5.43 2.39
CA ARG A 120 -15.79 -6.25 1.24
C ARG A 120 -15.29 -5.36 0.11
N VAL A 121 -14.18 -5.78 -0.53
CA VAL A 121 -13.50 -4.98 -1.55
C VAL A 121 -13.36 -5.76 -2.87
N PRO A 122 -13.51 -5.07 -4.03
CA PRO A 122 -13.47 -5.67 -5.37
C PRO A 122 -12.04 -6.00 -5.85
N HIS A 123 -11.21 -6.52 -4.95
CA HIS A 123 -9.80 -6.81 -5.19
C HIS A 123 -9.55 -8.29 -4.96
N LYS A 124 -8.64 -8.86 -5.75
CA LYS A 124 -8.27 -10.27 -5.66
C LYS A 124 -7.25 -10.47 -4.53
N LEU A 125 -7.50 -11.43 -3.65
CA LEU A 125 -6.53 -11.92 -2.68
C LEU A 125 -5.76 -13.11 -3.28
N ILE A 126 -4.43 -13.09 -3.16
CA ILE A 126 -3.55 -14.21 -3.53
C ILE A 126 -2.59 -14.54 -2.39
N PHE A 127 -2.02 -15.75 -2.41
CA PHE A 127 -0.91 -16.13 -1.53
C PHE A 127 0.37 -16.32 -2.34
N GLY A 128 1.34 -15.43 -2.14
CA GLY A 128 2.58 -15.37 -2.89
C GLY A 128 3.80 -15.71 -2.03
N HIS A 129 4.90 -16.04 -2.72
CA HIS A 129 6.17 -16.48 -2.14
C HIS A 129 6.11 -17.86 -1.46
N GLU A 130 7.28 -18.48 -1.28
CA GLU A 130 7.39 -19.84 -0.69
C GLU A 130 7.73 -19.81 0.81
N TRP A 131 8.17 -18.67 1.31
CA TRP A 131 8.62 -18.51 2.69
C TRP A 131 8.52 -17.05 3.15
N SER A 132 8.21 -16.83 4.42
CA SER A 132 8.34 -15.51 5.05
C SER A 132 9.00 -15.59 6.42
N SER A 133 9.66 -14.50 6.82
CA SER A 133 10.32 -14.40 8.12
C SER A 133 9.37 -14.45 9.31
N PHE A 134 8.08 -14.19 9.11
CA PHE A 134 7.08 -14.23 10.18
C PHE A 134 6.36 -15.58 10.25
N TRP A 135 6.21 -16.29 9.14
CA TRP A 135 5.30 -17.44 9.05
C TRP A 135 5.94 -18.74 8.56
N GLY A 136 7.26 -18.72 8.28
CA GLY A 136 7.98 -19.88 7.80
C GLY A 136 7.61 -20.24 6.36
N SER A 137 7.67 -21.53 6.03
CA SER A 137 7.35 -22.04 4.69
C SER A 137 5.86 -21.98 4.40
N GLY A 138 5.50 -21.40 3.26
CA GLY A 138 4.14 -21.13 2.81
C GLY A 138 3.99 -19.69 2.31
N GLY A 139 2.95 -19.47 1.50
CA GLY A 139 2.65 -18.16 0.94
C GLY A 139 2.08 -17.17 1.95
N VAL A 140 2.36 -15.90 1.73
CA VAL A 140 1.76 -14.77 2.46
C VAL A 140 0.81 -14.01 1.58
N ALA A 141 -0.14 -13.32 2.20
CA ALA A 141 -1.28 -12.73 1.50
C ALA A 141 -0.89 -11.43 0.80
N PHE A 142 -1.31 -11.27 -0.46
CA PHE A 142 -1.24 -10.01 -1.21
C PHE A 142 -2.61 -9.69 -1.78
N LEU A 143 -2.97 -8.41 -1.71
CA LEU A 143 -4.14 -7.86 -2.38
C LEU A 143 -3.72 -7.32 -3.73
N ASP A 144 -4.44 -7.66 -4.80
CA ASP A 144 -4.20 -7.05 -6.10
C ASP A 144 -4.45 -5.53 -6.02
N PRO A 145 -3.45 -4.67 -6.31
CA PRO A 145 -3.64 -3.22 -6.26
C PRO A 145 -4.66 -2.71 -7.29
N ILE A 146 -4.99 -3.50 -8.32
CA ILE A 146 -5.99 -3.18 -9.34
C ILE A 146 -7.32 -3.82 -8.93
N SER A 147 -8.39 -3.01 -8.98
CA SER A 147 -9.76 -3.48 -8.79
C SER A 147 -10.23 -4.19 -10.05
N HIS A 148 -10.85 -5.36 -9.91
CA HIS A 148 -11.22 -6.19 -11.06
C HIS A 148 -12.67 -6.02 -11.52
N GLY A 149 -13.53 -5.39 -10.71
CA GLY A 149 -14.98 -5.38 -10.93
C GLY A 149 -15.59 -6.80 -10.89
N GLY A 150 -16.84 -6.94 -10.44
CA GLY A 150 -17.45 -8.27 -10.29
C GLY A 150 -16.88 -9.09 -9.12
N SER A 151 -16.78 -10.43 -9.29
CA SER A 151 -16.43 -11.40 -8.23
C SER A 151 -14.91 -11.61 -8.08
N PRO A 152 -14.19 -10.65 -7.51
CA PRO A 152 -13.47 -10.98 -6.28
C PRO A 152 -13.96 -10.12 -5.13
N ASP A 153 -14.36 -10.79 -4.05
CA ASP A 153 -14.98 -10.16 -2.90
C ASP A 153 -14.17 -10.45 -1.64
N THR A 154 -13.00 -9.80 -1.57
CA THR A 154 -12.07 -9.97 -0.46
C THR A 154 -12.67 -9.34 0.79
N LEU A 155 -12.91 -10.18 1.79
CA LEU A 155 -13.31 -9.75 3.11
C LEU A 155 -12.12 -9.07 3.79
N MET A 156 -12.39 -7.90 4.38
CA MET A 156 -11.39 -7.05 5.00
C MET A 156 -11.93 -6.53 6.33
N ARG A 157 -11.05 -6.51 7.33
CA ARG A 157 -11.30 -5.77 8.56
C ARG A 157 -10.59 -4.44 8.50
N ILE A 158 -11.33 -3.36 8.74
CA ILE A 158 -10.78 -2.01 8.85
C ILE A 158 -10.66 -1.61 10.32
N TYR A 159 -9.58 -0.91 10.67
CA TYR A 159 -9.30 -0.37 11.99
C TYR A 159 -9.11 1.14 11.91
N LYS A 160 -9.84 1.90 12.73
CA LYS A 160 -9.65 3.36 12.82
C LYS A 160 -8.48 3.64 13.74
N ILE A 161 -7.39 4.09 13.15
CA ILE A 161 -6.11 4.35 13.83
C ILE A 161 -5.58 5.72 13.39
N THR A 162 -4.66 6.27 14.17
CA THR A 162 -3.97 7.51 13.75
C THR A 162 -3.10 7.26 12.51
N LEU A 163 -2.86 8.30 11.72
CA LEU A 163 -1.95 8.19 10.57
C LEU A 163 -0.54 7.73 10.99
N GLN A 164 -0.05 8.21 12.14
CA GLN A 164 1.20 7.72 12.72
C GLN A 164 1.21 6.21 12.95
N GLN A 165 0.15 5.66 13.53
CA GLN A 165 0.03 4.21 13.75
C GLN A 165 0.00 3.44 12.44
N PHE A 166 -0.67 3.96 11.40
CA PHE A 166 -0.64 3.34 10.07
C PHE A 166 0.80 3.29 9.52
N CYS A 167 1.55 4.39 9.62
CA CYS A 167 2.96 4.45 9.22
C CYS A 167 3.83 3.48 10.02
N ASP A 168 3.60 3.34 11.33
CA ASP A 168 4.31 2.38 12.18
C ASP A 168 4.06 0.94 11.75
N VAL A 169 2.82 0.60 11.40
CA VAL A 169 2.47 -0.74 10.89
C VAL A 169 3.13 -0.97 9.53
N LEU A 170 3.06 0.00 8.61
CA LEU A 170 3.72 -0.07 7.31
C LEU A 170 5.24 -0.27 7.44
N ALA A 171 5.90 0.44 8.36
CA ALA A 171 7.32 0.28 8.62
C ALA A 171 7.65 -1.14 9.12
N GLN A 172 6.92 -1.63 10.13
CA GLN A 172 7.14 -2.96 10.71
C GLN A 172 6.90 -4.09 9.70
N GLU A 173 5.85 -4.00 8.87
CA GLU A 173 5.57 -4.98 7.81
C GLU A 173 6.75 -5.09 6.82
N ASN A 174 7.43 -3.96 6.59
CA ASN A 174 8.60 -3.86 5.73
C ASN A 174 9.93 -3.97 6.50
N ARG A 175 9.91 -4.56 7.71
CA ARG A 175 11.07 -4.84 8.57
C ARG A 175 11.91 -3.61 8.95
N ARG A 176 11.26 -2.46 9.05
CA ARG A 176 11.87 -1.22 9.54
C ARG A 176 11.42 -0.93 10.97
N ASP A 177 12.27 -0.27 11.74
CA ASP A 177 11.92 0.20 13.09
C ASP A 177 11.15 1.53 12.98
N PRO A 178 9.92 1.63 13.52
CA PRO A 178 9.17 2.88 13.58
C PRO A 178 9.91 4.04 14.29
N ASN A 179 10.87 3.74 15.16
CA ASN A 179 11.65 4.73 15.89
C ASN A 179 12.88 5.22 15.12
N ASP A 180 13.20 4.62 13.97
CA ASP A 180 14.36 5.03 13.18
C ASP A 180 14.08 6.36 12.46
N SER A 181 14.77 7.42 12.88
CA SER A 181 14.66 8.76 12.31
C SER A 181 15.04 8.84 10.82
N THR A 182 15.81 7.88 10.30
CA THR A 182 16.16 7.84 8.87
C THR A 182 14.97 7.42 8.00
N VAL A 183 14.05 6.61 8.54
CA VAL A 183 12.76 6.27 7.92
C VAL A 183 11.80 7.46 7.95
N ASN A 184 11.94 8.34 8.94
CA ASN A 184 11.06 9.50 9.16
C ASN A 184 11.45 10.77 8.36
N SER A 185 12.65 10.85 7.77
CA SER A 185 13.17 12.12 7.19
C SER A 185 12.96 12.28 5.68
N HIS A 186 12.69 11.22 4.93
CA HIS A 186 12.51 11.25 3.47
C HIS A 186 11.18 10.65 2.99
N SER A 187 10.33 10.19 3.93
CA SER A 187 9.23 9.28 3.66
C SER A 187 8.10 9.49 4.67
N THR A 188 7.41 10.64 4.61
CA THR A 188 6.24 10.87 5.46
C THR A 188 4.99 10.75 4.60
N VAL A 189 4.19 9.71 4.84
CA VAL A 189 2.78 9.73 4.43
C VAL A 189 2.13 10.80 5.30
N ASP A 190 1.91 11.98 4.72
CA ASP A 190 1.17 13.07 5.35
C ASP A 190 -0.24 13.21 4.75
N TRP A 191 -1.06 14.08 5.33
CA TRP A 191 -2.41 14.31 4.82
C TRP A 191 -2.44 14.93 3.44
N ASN A 192 -1.49 15.79 3.11
CA ASN A 192 -1.43 16.38 1.78
C ASN A 192 -1.20 15.30 0.72
N PHE A 193 -0.33 14.34 1.01
CA PHE A 193 -0.07 13.17 0.18
C PHE A 193 -1.31 12.29 0.05
N ILE A 194 -1.97 11.96 1.17
CA ILE A 194 -3.21 11.18 1.17
C ILE A 194 -4.30 11.89 0.35
N ASP A 195 -4.47 13.20 0.53
CA ASP A 195 -5.47 13.98 -0.20
C ASP A 195 -5.18 14.08 -1.69
N ARG A 196 -3.90 14.09 -2.11
CA ARG A 196 -3.53 13.95 -3.52
C ARG A 196 -3.93 12.57 -4.05
N LEU A 197 -3.61 11.52 -3.31
CA LEU A 197 -3.94 10.14 -3.68
C LEU A 197 -5.45 9.91 -3.78
N ARG A 198 -6.24 10.50 -2.88
CA ARG A 198 -7.72 10.45 -2.87
C ARG A 198 -8.34 11.11 -4.10
N ARG A 199 -7.75 12.22 -4.55
CA ARG A 199 -8.24 13.04 -5.67
C ARG A 199 -7.84 12.51 -7.05
N ASP A 200 -6.92 11.55 -7.12
CA ASP A 200 -6.56 10.95 -8.40
C ASP A 200 -7.77 10.21 -8.99
N GLU A 201 -8.21 10.61 -10.19
CA GLU A 201 -9.38 10.04 -10.84
C GLU A 201 -9.09 8.65 -11.43
N ILE A 202 -7.82 8.31 -11.64
CA ILE A 202 -7.41 7.05 -12.22
C ILE A 202 -7.19 6.03 -11.10
N ALA A 203 -8.12 5.08 -10.95
CA ALA A 203 -8.13 4.12 -9.84
C ALA A 203 -6.83 3.28 -9.71
N SER A 204 -6.14 3.00 -10.82
CA SER A 204 -4.84 2.32 -10.81
C SER A 204 -3.70 3.20 -10.26
N HIS A 205 -3.83 4.54 -10.36
CA HIS A 205 -2.86 5.50 -9.84
C HIS A 205 -3.05 5.83 -8.36
N ARG A 206 -4.11 5.31 -7.72
CA ARG A 206 -4.33 5.42 -6.26
C ARG A 206 -3.40 4.50 -5.45
N THR A 207 -2.19 4.27 -5.95
CA THR A 207 -1.12 3.50 -5.32
C THR A 207 0.16 4.34 -5.23
N PHE A 208 1.03 4.01 -4.29
CA PHE A 208 2.35 4.62 -4.19
C PHE A 208 3.36 3.63 -3.60
N ASP A 209 4.46 3.43 -4.31
CA ASP A 209 5.56 2.56 -3.89
C ASP A 209 6.44 3.31 -2.89
N PHE A 210 6.04 3.24 -1.62
CA PHE A 210 6.75 3.88 -0.52
C PHE A 210 8.08 3.20 -0.23
N PHE A 211 8.15 1.89 -0.43
CA PHE A 211 9.36 1.10 -0.27
C PHE A 211 9.61 0.22 -1.51
N PRO A 212 10.14 0.80 -2.59
CA PRO A 212 10.40 0.07 -3.83
C PRO A 212 11.24 -1.20 -3.57
N GLY A 213 10.83 -2.31 -4.16
CA GLY A 213 11.46 -3.63 -3.99
C GLY A 213 11.07 -4.38 -2.70
N SER A 214 10.29 -3.77 -1.81
CA SER A 214 9.73 -4.48 -0.64
C SER A 214 8.38 -5.11 -0.96
N TRP A 215 8.10 -6.27 -0.35
CA TRP A 215 6.89 -7.06 -0.63
C TRP A 215 5.59 -6.33 -0.30
N TYR A 216 5.59 -5.52 0.76
CA TYR A 216 4.46 -4.72 1.21
C TYR A 216 4.75 -3.22 1.10
N GLY A 217 5.59 -2.84 0.13
CA GLY A 217 6.07 -1.48 -0.03
C GLY A 217 5.08 -0.54 -0.71
N THR A 218 3.97 -1.06 -1.26
CA THR A 218 3.01 -0.29 -2.03
C THR A 218 1.81 0.06 -1.18
N LEU A 219 1.62 1.35 -0.90
CA LEU A 219 0.41 1.89 -0.28
C LEU A 219 -0.72 1.94 -1.31
N LYS A 220 -1.94 1.57 -0.91
CA LYS A 220 -3.15 1.66 -1.72
C LYS A 220 -4.25 2.41 -0.95
N TYR A 221 -4.83 3.42 -1.58
CA TYR A 221 -6.11 4.00 -1.15
C TYR A 221 -7.25 3.26 -1.86
N LEU A 222 -8.22 2.79 -1.08
CA LEU A 222 -9.35 1.98 -1.57
C LEU A 222 -10.57 2.85 -1.88
N ARG A 223 -11.08 3.55 -0.86
CA ARG A 223 -12.21 4.48 -0.92
C ARG A 223 -12.30 5.25 0.40
N ASP A 224 -13.20 6.23 0.47
CA ASP A 224 -13.59 6.85 1.73
C ASP A 224 -14.67 6.02 2.45
N GLU A 225 -14.62 6.03 3.78
CA GLU A 225 -15.60 5.41 4.67
C GLU A 225 -15.78 6.34 5.88
N ASP A 226 -17.00 6.83 6.11
CA ASP A 226 -17.32 7.88 7.10
C ASP A 226 -16.42 9.12 6.99
N GLY A 227 -16.12 9.55 5.76
CA GLY A 227 -15.30 10.73 5.49
C GLY A 227 -13.80 10.55 5.74
N LEU A 228 -13.34 9.35 6.07
CA LEU A 228 -11.92 9.01 6.24
C LEU A 228 -11.45 8.02 5.17
N PRO A 229 -10.20 8.13 4.69
CA PRO A 229 -9.67 7.23 3.69
C PRO A 229 -9.40 5.84 4.28
N ILE A 230 -9.78 4.79 3.53
CA ILE A 230 -9.32 3.44 3.76
C ILE A 230 -7.99 3.24 3.02
N LEU A 231 -6.93 3.02 3.80
CA LEU A 231 -5.59 2.74 3.32
C LEU A 231 -5.21 1.29 3.62
N THR A 232 -4.53 0.66 2.69
CA THR A 232 -3.87 -0.63 2.88
C THR A 232 -2.48 -0.61 2.26
N PHE A 233 -1.73 -1.68 2.42
CA PHE A 233 -0.47 -1.88 1.73
C PHE A 233 -0.38 -3.30 1.19
N THR A 234 0.27 -3.46 0.05
CA THR A 234 0.39 -4.73 -0.68
C THR A 234 1.63 -4.69 -1.56
N CYS A 235 1.77 -5.65 -2.49
CA CYS A 235 2.83 -5.66 -3.48
C CYS A 235 2.61 -4.64 -4.59
N SER A 236 3.67 -4.34 -5.33
CA SER A 236 3.62 -3.45 -6.49
C SER A 236 2.74 -4.03 -7.60
N ILE A 237 2.23 -3.17 -8.50
CA ILE A 237 1.53 -3.61 -9.71
C ILE A 237 2.43 -4.52 -10.55
N ALA A 238 3.74 -4.23 -10.61
CA ALA A 238 4.71 -5.04 -11.32
C ALA A 238 4.83 -6.45 -10.72
N ASP A 239 4.94 -6.57 -9.40
CA ASP A 239 5.00 -7.89 -8.74
C ASP A 239 3.69 -8.66 -8.86
N MET A 240 2.54 -7.99 -8.80
CA MET A 240 1.23 -8.62 -9.06
C MET A 240 1.14 -9.21 -10.48
N ARG A 241 1.69 -8.51 -11.48
CA ARG A 241 1.83 -9.06 -12.85
C ARG A 241 2.76 -10.27 -12.86
N ARG A 242 3.91 -10.19 -12.19
CA ARG A 242 4.87 -11.30 -12.10
C ARG A 242 4.27 -12.55 -11.44
N PHE A 243 3.43 -12.41 -10.40
CA PHE A 243 2.66 -13.53 -9.84
C PHE A 243 1.70 -14.11 -10.88
N SER A 244 0.96 -13.26 -11.60
CA SER A 244 -0.03 -13.67 -12.60
C SER A 244 0.61 -14.36 -13.82
N GLU A 245 1.83 -13.96 -14.18
CA GLU A 245 2.64 -14.53 -15.27
C GLU A 245 3.48 -15.74 -14.82
N GLY A 246 3.43 -16.14 -13.54
CA GLY A 246 4.19 -17.26 -12.99
C GLY A 246 5.69 -17.01 -12.82
N GLN A 247 6.13 -15.74 -12.86
CA GLN A 247 7.51 -15.33 -12.63
C GLN A 247 7.85 -15.18 -11.14
N LEU A 248 6.82 -15.05 -10.29
CA LEU A 248 6.92 -15.18 -8.84
C LEU A 248 6.06 -16.35 -8.37
N PRO A 249 6.52 -17.12 -7.36
CA PRO A 249 5.79 -18.30 -6.91
C PRO A 249 4.50 -17.91 -6.17
N VAL A 250 3.42 -18.63 -6.46
CA VAL A 250 2.14 -18.55 -5.75
C VAL A 250 2.00 -19.85 -4.97
N CYS A 251 1.91 -19.77 -3.65
CA CYS A 251 1.94 -20.93 -2.77
C CYS A 251 0.84 -20.86 -1.73
N ALA A 252 0.29 -22.01 -1.35
CA ALA A 252 -0.66 -22.08 -0.25
C ALA A 252 -0.02 -21.56 1.06
N PRO A 253 -0.79 -20.89 1.92
CA PRO A 253 -0.31 -20.43 3.21
C PRO A 253 0.10 -21.60 4.12
N SER A 254 1.03 -21.34 5.04
CA SER A 254 1.40 -22.31 6.06
C SER A 254 0.21 -22.64 6.97
N LYS A 255 0.25 -23.79 7.67
CA LYS A 255 -0.81 -24.15 8.63
C LYS A 255 -0.96 -23.11 9.73
N SER A 256 0.15 -22.59 10.26
CA SER A 256 0.13 -21.56 11.31
C SER A 256 -0.44 -20.24 10.78
N TYR A 257 -0.06 -19.83 9.57
CA TYR A 257 -0.58 -18.61 8.96
C TYR A 257 -2.07 -18.71 8.64
N SER A 258 -2.50 -19.85 8.10
CA SER A 258 -3.91 -20.16 7.83
C SER A 258 -4.75 -20.10 9.10
N HIS A 259 -4.24 -20.67 10.20
CA HIS A 259 -4.91 -20.63 11.49
C HIS A 259 -5.16 -19.19 11.96
N VAL A 260 -4.18 -18.31 11.81
CA VAL A 260 -4.32 -16.90 12.18
C VAL A 260 -5.36 -16.16 11.32
N ILE A 261 -5.40 -16.44 10.01
CA ILE A 261 -6.43 -15.87 9.13
C ILE A 261 -7.82 -16.39 9.52
N ILE A 262 -7.94 -17.70 9.77
CA ILE A 262 -9.19 -18.34 10.22
C ILE A 262 -9.68 -17.70 11.52
N ARG A 263 -8.81 -17.46 12.51
CA ARG A 263 -9.19 -16.78 13.77
C ARG A 263 -9.79 -15.40 13.53
N GLY A 264 -9.25 -14.64 12.57
CA GLY A 264 -9.83 -13.37 12.15
C GLY A 264 -11.21 -13.53 11.52
N LEU A 265 -11.37 -14.51 10.62
CA LEU A 265 -12.64 -14.81 9.97
C LEU A 265 -13.72 -15.33 10.95
N LEU A 266 -13.32 -16.03 12.01
CA LEU A 266 -14.22 -16.38 13.11
C LEU A 266 -14.68 -15.15 13.88
N GLU A 267 -13.81 -14.15 14.10
CA GLU A 267 -14.19 -12.84 14.68
C GLU A 267 -15.12 -12.03 13.76
N HIS A 268 -15.14 -12.30 12.46
CA HIS A 268 -16.16 -11.76 11.55
C HIS A 268 -17.54 -12.38 11.80
N GLY A 269 -17.57 -13.66 12.20
CA GLY A 269 -18.79 -14.44 12.39
C GLY A 269 -18.96 -15.60 11.41
N LEU A 270 -17.94 -15.93 10.59
CA LEU A 270 -17.96 -17.17 9.80
C LEU A 270 -17.83 -18.39 10.71
N SER A 271 -18.37 -19.51 10.28
CA SER A 271 -18.06 -20.82 10.87
C SER A 271 -16.62 -21.24 10.56
N GLU A 272 -16.10 -22.24 11.26
CA GLU A 272 -14.75 -22.78 10.98
C GLU A 272 -14.67 -23.39 9.58
N GLU A 273 -15.74 -24.03 9.12
CA GLU A 273 -15.87 -24.58 7.77
C GLU A 273 -15.87 -23.47 6.71
N GLU A 274 -16.64 -22.40 6.92
CA GLU A 274 -16.71 -21.25 6.01
C GLU A 274 -15.37 -20.49 5.96
N ALA A 275 -14.74 -20.27 7.11
CA ALA A 275 -13.44 -19.63 7.20
C ALA A 275 -12.34 -20.46 6.51
N THR A 276 -12.34 -21.77 6.71
CA THR A 276 -11.41 -22.68 6.05
C THR A 276 -11.63 -22.71 4.54
N ALA A 277 -12.90 -22.78 4.11
CA ALA A 277 -13.27 -22.71 2.70
C ALA A 277 -12.85 -21.39 2.07
N TYR A 278 -12.98 -20.27 2.78
CA TYR A 278 -12.55 -18.95 2.32
C TYR A 278 -11.03 -18.91 2.06
N VAL A 279 -10.20 -19.39 3.00
CA VAL A 279 -8.74 -19.43 2.81
C VAL A 279 -8.38 -20.34 1.64
N LYS A 280 -9.02 -21.52 1.54
CA LYS A 280 -8.79 -22.47 0.45
C LYS A 280 -9.17 -21.90 -0.91
N ALA A 281 -10.29 -21.17 -1.01
CA ALA A 281 -10.76 -20.57 -2.26
C ALA A 281 -9.80 -19.49 -2.82
N HIS A 282 -9.01 -18.86 -1.96
CA HIS A 282 -7.99 -17.87 -2.33
C HIS A 282 -6.58 -18.44 -2.45
N SER A 283 -6.38 -19.71 -2.05
CA SER A 283 -5.10 -20.39 -2.18
C SER A 283 -4.95 -20.97 -3.59
N PRO A 284 -3.74 -21.01 -4.16
CA PRO A 284 -3.53 -21.76 -5.39
C PRO A 284 -3.90 -23.24 -5.16
N PRO A 285 -4.38 -23.95 -6.19
CA PRO A 285 -4.53 -25.39 -6.10
C PRO A 285 -3.18 -26.01 -5.73
N TYR A 286 -3.21 -27.07 -4.91
CA TYR A 286 -2.01 -27.76 -4.42
C TYR A 286 -1.12 -28.33 -5.56
N ASP A 287 -1.60 -28.33 -6.80
CA ASP A 287 -0.92 -28.82 -7.97
C ASP A 287 -0.20 -27.70 -8.72
N ARG A 288 0.99 -27.34 -8.24
CA ARG A 288 2.13 -26.87 -9.06
C ARG A 288 3.39 -26.80 -8.19
N VAL A 289 3.85 -27.96 -7.75
CA VAL A 289 5.30 -28.16 -7.65
C VAL A 289 5.79 -28.12 -9.10
N SER A 290 6.26 -26.96 -9.55
CA SER A 290 7.06 -26.89 -10.77
C SER A 290 8.32 -27.72 -10.50
N VAL A 291 8.27 -28.99 -10.90
CA VAL A 291 9.45 -29.79 -11.17
C VAL A 291 10.11 -29.16 -12.39
N MET A 292 10.83 -28.06 -12.19
CA MET A 292 11.89 -27.66 -13.11
C MET A 292 13.10 -28.48 -12.74
N ASN A 293 13.09 -29.75 -13.16
CA ASN A 293 14.31 -30.50 -13.35
C ASN A 293 15.18 -29.69 -14.32
N HIS A 294 16.34 -29.27 -13.86
CA HIS A 294 17.42 -28.88 -14.74
C HIS A 294 17.77 -30.07 -15.64
N MET A 295 17.60 -29.88 -16.94
CA MET A 295 18.38 -30.54 -17.99
C MET A 295 19.02 -29.45 -18.83
#